data_AF-C7NHN7-F1
#
_entry.id   AF-C7NHN7-F1
#
_cell.length_a   1.000
_cell.length_b   1.000
_cell.length_c   1.000
_cell.angle_alpha   90.00
_cell.angle_beta   90.00
_cell.angle_gamma   90.00
#
_symmetry.space_group_name_H-M   'P 1'
#
loop_
_entity.id
_entity.type
_entity.pdbx_description
1 polymer ?
#
loop_
_entity_poly.entity_id
_entity_poly.type
_entity_poly.pdbx_seq_one_letter_code
_entity_poly.pdbx_strand_id
1 'polypeptide(L)'
;MPQPLIDASIDYFLREEGDPERISGTTYAERIAQRDRYALKPKERADAEGHTRLACPAVRASSTASCPRREPHPRSLDRPKARVLPLMLLNPAPKVCEQKTMTFPPSVGAKYEQTYAYRSPEWQEHYTTGRQSVESVNKSVKDGRFIPVDDPELRPRRGFIAQLFSLAVMIAATNVRKIIAWLSDQVGVTTIASAPIKRVRRREATRGWTTIEPNAPPVEADA
;
A
#
# COMPACT_ATOMS: atom_id res chain seq x y z
N MET A 1 13.48 16.71 11.51
CA MET A 1 13.75 15.35 10.97
C MET A 1 14.76 15.50 9.83
N PRO A 2 15.69 14.57 9.60
CA PRO A 2 16.70 14.71 8.55
C PRO A 2 16.05 14.77 7.17
N GLN A 3 16.60 15.57 6.26
CA GLN A 3 16.06 15.76 4.91
C GLN A 3 15.93 14.45 4.12
N PRO A 4 16.92 13.52 4.14
CA PRO A 4 16.79 12.23 3.45
C PRO A 4 15.62 11.36 3.94
N LEU A 5 15.22 11.55 5.20
CA LEU A 5 14.03 10.90 5.72
C LEU A 5 12.78 11.58 5.20
N ILE A 6 12.69 12.91 5.12
CA ILE A 6 11.52 13.63 4.58
C ILE A 6 11.30 13.25 3.11
N ASP A 7 12.38 13.20 2.33
CA ASP A 7 12.30 13.01 0.88
C ASP A 7 12.25 11.54 0.45
N ALA A 8 12.39 10.58 1.37
CA ALA A 8 12.39 9.15 1.05
C ALA A 8 11.22 8.70 0.15
N SER A 9 10.03 9.26 0.35
CA SER A 9 8.87 8.95 -0.51
C SER A 9 9.00 9.56 -1.90
N ILE A 10 9.53 10.77 -2.02
CA ILE A 10 9.78 11.43 -3.30
C ILE A 10 10.85 10.65 -4.06
N ASP A 11 11.96 10.34 -3.39
CA ASP A 11 13.11 9.63 -3.96
C ASP A 11 12.76 8.24 -4.48
N TYR A 12 11.77 7.58 -3.87
CA TYR A 12 11.34 6.25 -4.28
C TYR A 12 10.24 6.26 -5.35
N PHE A 13 9.24 7.13 -5.23
CA PHE A 13 8.04 7.09 -6.08
C PHE A 13 8.06 8.02 -7.29
N LEU A 14 8.65 9.20 -7.14
CA LEU A 14 8.56 10.24 -8.16
C LEU A 14 9.77 10.25 -9.09
N ARG A 15 10.90 9.68 -8.66
CA ARG A 15 12.10 9.56 -9.49
C ARG A 15 11.99 8.40 -10.47
N GLU A 16 12.49 8.64 -11.68
CA GLU A 16 12.47 7.67 -12.77
C GLU A 16 13.48 6.52 -12.56
N GLU A 17 13.21 5.40 -13.21
CA GLU A 17 14.09 4.23 -13.16
C GLU A 17 15.38 4.50 -13.95
N GLY A 18 16.48 4.73 -13.24
CA GLY A 18 17.78 5.09 -13.81
C GLY A 18 18.39 6.38 -13.24
N ASP A 19 17.61 7.17 -12.48
CA ASP A 19 18.12 8.32 -11.74
C ASP A 19 19.09 7.85 -10.63
N PRO A 20 20.34 8.37 -10.55
CA PRO A 20 21.29 8.01 -9.49
C PRO A 20 20.80 8.30 -8.07
N GLU A 21 19.86 9.24 -7.91
CA GLU A 21 19.29 9.62 -6.62
C GLU A 21 18.06 8.78 -6.25
N ARG A 22 17.56 7.92 -7.16
CA ARG A 22 16.47 6.99 -6.86
C ARG A 22 16.92 5.94 -5.85
N ILE A 23 16.18 5.84 -4.75
CA ILE A 23 16.48 4.87 -3.70
C ILE A 23 15.85 3.50 -3.98
N SER A 24 16.50 2.45 -3.48
CA SER A 24 15.96 1.09 -3.53
C SER A 24 14.77 0.92 -2.57
N GLY A 25 13.97 -0.13 -2.79
CA GLY A 25 12.85 -0.46 -1.91
C GLY A 25 13.26 -0.79 -0.46
N THR A 26 14.45 -1.40 -0.28
CA THR A 26 14.99 -1.71 1.06
C THR A 26 15.38 -0.44 1.80
N THR A 27 16.11 0.46 1.14
CA THR A 27 16.47 1.78 1.70
C THR A 27 15.23 2.61 2.01
N TYR A 28 14.21 2.56 1.15
CA TYR A 28 12.93 3.22 1.44
C TYR A 28 12.30 2.69 2.74
N ALA A 29 12.19 1.37 2.89
CA ALA A 29 11.61 0.76 4.10
C ALA A 29 12.37 1.15 5.38
N GLU A 30 13.70 1.11 5.34
CA GLU A 30 14.55 1.54 6.45
C GLU A 30 14.33 3.02 6.82
N ARG A 31 14.29 3.90 5.81
CA ARG A 31 14.04 5.34 6.03
C ARG A 31 12.64 5.57 6.62
N ILE A 32 11.61 4.85 6.16
CA ILE A 32 10.27 4.93 6.75
C ILE A 32 10.27 4.46 8.21
N ALA A 33 10.94 3.36 8.53
CA ALA A 33 11.06 2.88 9.91
C ALA A 33 11.78 3.91 10.81
N GLN A 34 12.79 4.60 10.28
CA GLN A 34 13.49 5.66 11.02
C GLN A 34 12.63 6.91 11.27
N ARG A 35 11.63 7.22 10.41
CA ARG A 35 10.71 8.36 10.60
C ARG A 35 9.91 8.24 11.89
N ASP A 36 9.51 7.03 12.30
CA ASP A 36 8.67 6.84 13.50
C ASP A 36 9.33 7.40 14.79
N ARG A 37 10.68 7.41 14.84
CA ARG A 37 11.41 7.98 15.97
C ARG A 37 11.19 9.48 16.15
N TYR A 38 10.87 10.18 15.07
CA TYR A 38 10.59 11.62 15.06
C TYR A 38 9.09 11.95 15.14
N ALA A 39 8.21 10.94 15.06
CA ALA A 39 6.77 11.15 15.12
C ALA A 39 6.34 11.68 16.49
N LEU A 40 5.38 12.62 16.49
CA LEU A 40 4.73 13.04 17.73
C LEU A 40 3.95 11.85 18.30
N LYS A 41 4.04 11.66 19.63
CA LYS A 41 3.40 10.52 20.29
C LYS A 41 2.10 10.96 20.96
N PRO A 42 1.00 10.18 20.84
CA PRO A 42 -0.25 10.50 21.51
C PRO A 42 -0.05 10.48 23.02
N LYS A 43 -0.57 11.51 23.69
CA LYS A 43 -0.59 11.58 25.16
C LYS A 43 -1.84 10.93 25.73
N GLU A 44 -2.96 11.17 25.07
CA GLU A 44 -4.32 10.85 25.54
C GLU A 44 -5.09 10.33 24.33
N ARG A 45 -6.23 9.67 24.58
CA ARG A 45 -7.16 9.33 23.50
C ARG A 45 -7.75 10.61 22.91
N ALA A 46 -8.25 10.53 21.67
CA ALA A 46 -8.97 11.65 21.09
C ALA A 46 -10.22 11.96 21.93
N ASP A 47 -10.52 13.25 22.06
CA ASP A 47 -11.72 13.72 22.75
C ASP A 47 -12.98 13.35 21.95
N ALA A 48 -14.18 13.58 22.51
CA ALA A 48 -15.45 13.28 21.83
C ALA A 48 -15.60 13.97 20.47
N GLU A 49 -14.94 15.12 20.30
CA GLU A 49 -14.90 15.89 19.04
C GLU A 49 -13.76 15.49 18.10
N GLY A 50 -12.96 14.46 18.44
CA GLY A 50 -11.83 13.98 17.63
C GLY A 50 -10.53 14.76 17.81
N HIS A 51 -10.48 15.74 18.72
CA HIS A 51 -9.24 16.46 19.04
C HIS A 51 -8.22 15.52 19.68
N THR A 52 -6.99 15.49 19.16
CA THR A 52 -5.94 14.59 19.64
C THR A 52 -4.79 15.38 20.27
N ARG A 53 -4.43 15.01 21.50
CA ARG A 53 -3.29 15.61 22.20
C ARG A 53 -2.01 14.83 21.95
N LEU A 54 -1.08 15.45 21.22
CA LEU A 54 0.22 14.87 20.91
C LEU A 54 1.34 15.53 21.72
N ALA A 55 2.43 14.79 21.94
CA ALA A 55 3.58 15.24 22.70
C ALA A 55 4.87 15.13 21.88
N CYS A 56 5.83 16.01 22.22
CA CYS A 56 7.16 15.97 21.66
C CYS A 56 7.84 14.62 21.99
N PRO A 57 8.47 13.93 21.00
CA PRO A 57 9.10 12.63 21.19
C PRO A 57 10.33 12.65 22.10
N ALA A 58 10.80 13.83 22.52
CA ALA A 58 11.97 13.98 23.39
C ALA A 58 11.67 14.11 24.89
N VAL A 59 10.41 14.34 25.29
CA VAL A 59 10.07 14.78 26.66
C VAL A 59 9.54 13.66 27.56
N ARG A 60 8.95 12.59 26.99
CA ARG A 60 8.25 11.55 27.77
C ARG A 60 9.18 10.42 28.25
N ALA A 61 8.69 9.62 29.19
CA ALA A 61 9.36 8.39 29.62
C ALA A 61 9.62 7.41 28.45
N SER A 62 8.72 7.38 27.45
CA SER A 62 8.87 6.66 26.19
C SER A 62 9.49 7.53 25.07
N SER A 63 10.46 8.39 25.39
CA SER A 63 11.10 9.24 24.39
C SER A 63 11.82 8.41 23.33
N THR A 64 11.53 8.67 22.06
CA THR A 64 12.19 8.04 20.90
C THR A 64 13.30 8.91 20.31
N ALA A 65 13.34 10.19 20.67
CA ALA A 65 14.33 11.15 20.18
C ALA A 65 15.05 11.87 21.33
N SER A 66 16.31 12.25 21.11
CA SER A 66 17.08 13.14 21.98
C SER A 66 17.21 14.49 21.30
N CYS A 67 16.75 15.57 21.95
CA CYS A 67 16.72 16.91 21.38
C CYS A 67 17.44 17.89 22.30
N PRO A 68 18.37 18.73 21.79
CA PRO A 68 19.12 19.65 22.63
C PRO A 68 18.28 20.80 23.22
N ARG A 69 17.05 21.02 22.72
CA ARG A 69 16.10 22.00 23.30
C ARG A 69 15.32 21.47 24.50
N ARG A 70 15.44 20.18 24.83
CA ARG A 70 14.60 19.52 25.83
C ARG A 70 15.45 18.69 26.77
N GLU A 71 15.17 18.82 28.07
CA GLU A 71 15.71 17.91 29.06
C GLU A 71 15.07 16.51 28.91
N PRO A 72 15.87 15.43 28.88
CA PRO A 72 15.35 14.09 28.77
C PRO A 72 14.64 13.66 30.06
N HIS A 73 13.60 12.85 29.92
CA HIS A 73 12.93 12.27 31.08
C HIS A 73 13.87 11.26 31.80
N PRO A 74 13.93 11.22 33.14
CA PRO A 74 14.86 10.34 33.87
C PRO A 74 14.70 8.86 33.51
N ARG A 75 13.46 8.38 33.39
CA ARG A 75 13.17 6.98 32.95
C ARG A 75 13.55 6.64 31.51
N SER A 76 14.05 7.61 30.74
CA SER A 76 14.38 7.43 29.33
C SER A 76 15.87 7.45 29.05
N LEU A 77 16.72 7.70 30.04
CA LEU A 77 18.16 7.95 29.83
C LEU A 77 18.88 6.80 29.11
N ASP A 78 18.58 5.56 29.49
CA ASP A 78 19.28 4.36 28.97
C ASP A 78 18.72 3.84 27.64
N ARG A 79 17.65 4.45 27.12
CA ARG A 79 17.01 3.97 25.87
C ARG A 79 17.75 4.50 24.64
N PRO A 80 17.92 3.68 23.58
CA PRO A 80 18.46 4.16 22.31
C PRO A 80 17.50 5.18 21.69
N LYS A 81 18.00 6.39 21.41
CA LYS A 81 17.21 7.51 20.87
C LYS A 81 17.77 7.98 19.54
N ALA A 82 16.90 8.43 18.64
CA ALA A 82 17.32 9.22 17.49
C ALA A 82 17.81 10.59 17.95
N ARG A 83 19.07 10.94 17.64
CA ARG A 83 19.62 12.25 17.99
C ARG A 83 19.16 13.30 16.99
N VAL A 84 18.48 14.33 17.47
CA VAL A 84 18.19 15.55 16.70
C VAL A 84 19.44 16.43 16.78
N LEU A 85 20.08 16.68 15.65
CA LEU A 85 21.26 17.54 15.59
C LEU A 85 20.85 19.03 15.67
N PRO A 86 21.66 19.91 16.29
CA PRO A 86 21.35 21.34 16.37
C PRO A 86 21.11 21.99 15.00
N LEU A 87 21.83 21.56 13.96
CA LEU A 87 21.67 22.04 12.58
C LEU A 87 20.28 21.79 11.99
N MET A 88 19.50 20.87 12.59
CA MET A 88 18.16 20.51 12.15
C MET A 88 17.06 21.31 12.86
N LEU A 89 17.42 22.19 13.79
CA LEU A 89 16.46 22.97 14.57
C LEU A 89 16.03 24.23 13.84
N LEU A 90 14.72 24.42 13.73
CA LEU A 90 14.15 25.62 13.14
C LEU A 90 14.26 26.82 14.10
N ASN A 91 14.61 27.98 13.56
CA ASN A 91 14.60 29.27 14.25
C ASN A 91 13.68 30.24 13.48
N PRO A 92 12.69 30.89 14.13
CA PRO A 92 12.35 30.81 15.55
C PRO A 92 11.83 29.42 15.96
N ALA A 93 11.85 29.14 17.27
CA ALA A 93 11.42 27.85 17.78
C ALA A 93 9.91 27.65 17.51
N PRO A 94 9.49 26.52 16.93
CA PRO A 94 8.07 26.24 16.74
C PRO A 94 7.40 25.92 18.08
N LYS A 95 6.06 26.09 18.16
CA LYS A 95 5.25 25.81 19.37
C LYS A 95 5.52 24.43 20.00
N VAL A 96 5.84 23.42 19.19
CA VAL A 96 6.19 22.06 19.66
C VAL A 96 7.48 22.01 20.50
N CYS A 97 8.42 22.91 20.20
CA CYS A 97 9.68 23.06 20.94
C CYS A 97 9.50 23.87 22.23
N GLU A 98 8.44 24.67 22.35
CA GLU A 98 8.13 25.46 23.54
C GLU A 98 7.24 24.65 24.49
N GLN A 99 6.15 24.08 23.99
CA GLN A 99 5.16 23.34 24.78
C GLN A 99 5.42 21.83 24.83
N LYS A 100 5.25 21.20 26.01
CA LYS A 100 5.43 19.73 26.15
C LYS A 100 4.40 18.93 25.35
N THR A 101 3.21 19.50 25.14
CA THR A 101 2.05 18.85 24.51
C THR A 101 1.27 19.88 23.72
N MET A 102 0.63 19.45 22.64
CA MET A 102 -0.19 20.28 21.76
C MET A 102 -1.42 19.50 21.32
N THR A 103 -2.53 20.22 21.16
CA THR A 103 -3.81 19.68 20.71
C THR A 103 -3.96 19.95 19.23
N PHE A 104 -4.30 18.91 18.47
CA PHE A 104 -4.53 18.99 17.03
C PHE A 104 -6.02 18.74 16.74
N PRO A 105 -6.65 19.56 15.90
CA PRO A 105 -8.02 19.33 15.46
C PRO A 105 -8.10 18.12 14.52
N PRO A 106 -9.27 17.45 14.44
CA PRO A 106 -9.45 16.28 13.58
C PRO A 106 -9.19 16.59 12.11
N SER A 107 -9.51 17.80 11.63
CA SER A 107 -9.28 18.20 10.23
C SER A 107 -7.80 18.17 9.82
N VAL A 108 -6.90 18.50 10.74
CA VAL A 108 -5.45 18.46 10.50
C VAL A 108 -4.91 17.05 10.69
N GLY A 109 -5.50 16.29 11.62
CA GLY A 109 -5.14 14.90 11.93
C GLY A 109 -5.63 13.87 10.92
N ALA A 110 -6.71 14.15 10.18
CA ALA A 110 -7.43 13.19 9.33
C ALA A 110 -6.52 12.43 8.35
N LYS A 111 -5.53 13.11 7.76
CA LYS A 111 -4.56 12.47 6.86
C LYS A 111 -3.72 11.38 7.56
N TYR A 112 -3.52 11.52 8.86
CA TYR A 112 -2.68 10.67 9.71
C TYR A 112 -3.51 9.72 10.60
N GLU A 113 -4.83 9.66 10.43
CA GLU A 113 -5.71 8.77 11.21
C GLU A 113 -5.59 7.29 10.84
N GLN A 114 -4.89 6.96 9.74
CA GLN A 114 -4.65 5.56 9.40
C GLN A 114 -3.92 4.85 10.53
N THR A 115 -4.50 3.74 11.01
CA THR A 115 -3.95 2.94 12.11
C THR A 115 -2.51 2.48 11.84
N TYR A 116 -2.24 2.05 10.60
CA TYR A 116 -0.93 1.63 10.16
C TYR A 116 -0.35 2.70 9.24
N ALA A 117 0.93 3.03 9.45
CA ALA A 117 1.63 3.97 8.59
C ALA A 117 1.68 3.42 7.15
N TYR A 118 1.43 4.29 6.17
CA TYR A 118 1.43 3.88 4.77
C TYR A 118 2.71 3.14 4.38
N ARG A 119 2.56 1.96 3.78
CA ARG A 119 3.65 1.04 3.41
C ARG A 119 4.52 0.50 4.54
N SER A 120 4.11 0.63 5.80
CA SER A 120 4.72 -0.16 6.87
C SER A 120 4.50 -1.66 6.61
N PRO A 121 5.32 -2.55 7.21
CA PRO A 121 5.12 -3.99 7.08
C PRO A 121 3.70 -4.42 7.47
N GLU A 122 3.17 -3.87 8.56
CA GLU A 122 1.81 -4.13 9.05
C GLU A 122 0.76 -3.63 8.05
N TRP A 123 0.96 -2.43 7.49
CA TRP A 123 0.09 -1.91 6.43
C TRP A 123 0.09 -2.83 5.21
N GLN A 124 1.26 -3.31 4.79
CA GLN A 124 1.38 -4.22 3.64
C GLN A 124 0.68 -5.54 3.91
N GLU A 125 0.86 -6.13 5.08
CA GLU A 125 0.22 -7.39 5.46
C GLU A 125 -1.31 -7.26 5.44
N HIS A 126 -1.85 -6.22 6.09
CA HIS A 126 -3.29 -5.98 6.17
C HIS A 126 -3.90 -5.64 4.82
N TYR A 127 -3.32 -4.69 4.10
CA TYR A 127 -3.90 -4.22 2.83
C TYR A 127 -3.62 -5.17 1.67
N THR A 128 -2.47 -5.84 1.61
CA THR A 128 -2.21 -6.77 0.49
C THR A 128 -3.17 -7.94 0.55
N THR A 129 -3.31 -8.59 1.70
CA THR A 129 -4.19 -9.76 1.80
C THR A 129 -5.66 -9.37 1.68
N GLY A 130 -6.11 -8.39 2.47
CA GLY A 130 -7.51 -7.99 2.51
C GLY A 130 -7.99 -7.40 1.19
N ARG A 131 -7.22 -6.48 0.59
CA ARG A 131 -7.60 -5.82 -0.66
C ARG A 131 -7.59 -6.78 -1.84
N GLN A 132 -6.57 -7.63 -1.96
CA GLN A 132 -6.52 -8.62 -3.04
C GLN A 132 -7.70 -9.59 -2.98
N SER A 133 -8.13 -9.97 -1.77
CA SER A 133 -9.34 -10.77 -1.58
C SER A 133 -10.60 -10.04 -2.06
N VAL A 134 -10.79 -8.78 -1.66
CA VAL A 134 -11.93 -7.95 -2.10
C VAL A 134 -11.91 -7.71 -3.61
N GLU A 135 -10.76 -7.39 -4.19
CA GLU A 135 -10.58 -7.21 -5.62
C GLU A 135 -10.87 -8.51 -6.39
N SER A 136 -10.45 -9.66 -5.86
CA SER A 136 -10.76 -10.99 -6.40
C SER A 136 -12.27 -11.29 -6.37
N VAL A 137 -12.95 -11.02 -5.25
CA VAL A 137 -14.41 -11.17 -5.14
C VAL A 137 -15.12 -10.25 -6.11
N ASN A 138 -14.78 -8.96 -6.13
CA ASN A 138 -15.38 -7.98 -7.04
C ASN A 138 -15.19 -8.37 -8.50
N LYS A 139 -13.99 -8.82 -8.87
CA LYS A 139 -13.71 -9.34 -10.21
C LYS A 139 -14.57 -10.57 -10.52
N SER A 140 -14.74 -11.50 -9.58
CA SER A 140 -15.55 -12.71 -9.76
C SER A 140 -17.04 -12.39 -9.97
N VAL A 141 -17.53 -11.37 -9.26
CA VAL A 141 -18.92 -10.89 -9.33
C VAL A 141 -19.20 -10.14 -10.64
N LYS A 142 -18.17 -9.50 -11.21
CA LYS A 142 -18.22 -8.76 -12.49
C LYS A 142 -17.66 -9.55 -13.67
N ASP A 143 -17.39 -10.84 -13.51
CA ASP A 143 -16.81 -11.64 -14.59
C ASP A 143 -17.88 -11.91 -15.65
N GLY A 144 -17.69 -11.32 -16.84
CA GLY A 144 -18.62 -11.40 -17.96
C GLY A 144 -18.78 -12.81 -18.56
N ARG A 145 -17.99 -13.79 -18.14
CA ARG A 145 -18.18 -15.20 -18.51
C ARG A 145 -19.41 -15.84 -17.86
N PHE A 146 -19.96 -15.22 -16.83
CA PHE A 146 -21.06 -15.78 -16.03
C PHE A 146 -22.25 -14.81 -16.00
N ILE A 147 -22.81 -14.53 -14.83
CA ILE A 147 -23.90 -13.57 -14.63
C ILE A 147 -23.32 -12.31 -13.96
N PRO A 148 -22.66 -11.40 -14.71
CA PRO A 148 -22.04 -10.21 -14.18
C PRO A 148 -23.06 -9.25 -13.54
N VAL A 149 -22.77 -8.76 -12.33
CA VAL A 149 -23.64 -7.80 -11.63
C VAL A 149 -23.70 -6.44 -12.32
N ASP A 150 -22.70 -6.06 -13.10
CA ASP A 150 -22.68 -4.78 -13.82
C ASP A 150 -23.43 -4.81 -15.15
N ASP A 151 -23.87 -5.98 -15.63
CA ASP A 151 -24.68 -6.08 -16.85
C ASP A 151 -26.18 -5.80 -16.57
N PRO A 152 -26.77 -4.76 -17.16
CA PRO A 152 -28.18 -4.44 -16.99
C PRO A 152 -29.12 -5.40 -17.74
N GLU A 153 -28.67 -6.07 -18.80
CA GLU A 153 -29.51 -7.00 -19.58
C GLU A 153 -29.86 -8.25 -18.77
N LEU A 154 -28.92 -8.67 -17.91
CA LEU A 154 -29.11 -9.76 -16.95
C LEU A 154 -29.87 -9.35 -15.69
N ARG A 155 -30.22 -8.05 -15.56
CA ARG A 155 -31.04 -7.48 -14.49
C ARG A 155 -32.18 -6.61 -15.06
N PRO A 156 -33.07 -7.17 -15.89
CA PRO A 156 -34.03 -6.37 -16.66
C PRO A 156 -35.15 -5.76 -15.81
N ARG A 157 -35.43 -6.32 -14.63
CA ARG A 157 -36.46 -5.82 -13.72
C ARG A 157 -36.00 -4.54 -13.03
N ARG A 158 -36.78 -3.47 -13.16
CA ARG A 158 -36.57 -2.20 -12.47
C ARG A 158 -37.18 -2.23 -11.06
N GLY A 159 -36.59 -1.47 -10.13
CA GLY A 159 -37.08 -1.32 -8.75
C GLY A 159 -36.12 -1.92 -7.71
N PHE A 160 -36.07 -1.30 -6.53
CA PHE A 160 -35.11 -1.64 -5.47
C PHE A 160 -35.21 -3.11 -5.04
N ILE A 161 -36.42 -3.60 -4.79
CA ILE A 161 -36.65 -4.98 -4.31
C ILE A 161 -36.21 -6.00 -5.38
N ALA A 162 -36.61 -5.80 -6.63
CA ALA A 162 -36.22 -6.71 -7.71
C ALA A 162 -34.70 -6.73 -7.91
N GLN A 163 -34.06 -5.56 -7.84
CA GLN A 163 -32.62 -5.44 -7.93
C GLN A 163 -31.90 -6.11 -6.74
N LEU A 164 -32.45 -6.00 -5.53
CA LEU A 164 -31.92 -6.66 -4.34
C LEU A 164 -31.96 -8.19 -4.48
N PHE A 165 -33.09 -8.74 -4.95
CA PHE A 165 -33.22 -10.18 -5.20
C PHE A 165 -32.24 -10.66 -6.27
N SER A 166 -32.15 -9.97 -7.41
CA SER A 166 -31.18 -10.30 -8.46
C SER A 166 -29.75 -10.28 -7.92
N LEU A 167 -29.36 -9.22 -7.20
CA LEU A 167 -28.04 -9.11 -6.60
C LEU A 167 -27.75 -10.25 -5.61
N ALA A 168 -28.71 -10.60 -4.74
CA ALA A 168 -28.56 -11.67 -3.77
C ALA A 168 -28.31 -13.03 -4.45
N VAL A 169 -29.10 -13.35 -5.48
CA VAL A 169 -28.95 -14.60 -6.24
C VAL A 169 -27.60 -14.63 -6.99
N MET A 170 -27.19 -13.53 -7.60
CA MET A 170 -25.93 -13.44 -8.34
C MET A 170 -24.70 -13.58 -7.43
N ILE A 171 -24.75 -12.98 -6.23
CA ILE A 171 -23.70 -13.14 -5.21
C ILE A 171 -23.68 -14.59 -4.72
N ALA A 172 -24.83 -15.19 -4.42
CA ALA A 172 -24.91 -16.58 -4.00
C ALA A 172 -24.33 -17.53 -5.06
N ALA A 173 -24.69 -17.35 -6.33
CA ALA A 173 -24.16 -18.12 -7.45
C ALA A 173 -22.64 -17.94 -7.60
N THR A 174 -22.11 -16.73 -7.38
CA THR A 174 -20.67 -16.46 -7.38
C THR A 174 -19.96 -17.20 -6.24
N ASN A 175 -20.53 -17.17 -5.04
CA ASN A 175 -19.98 -17.89 -3.88
C ASN A 175 -19.97 -19.41 -4.11
N VAL A 176 -21.05 -19.97 -4.64
CA VAL A 176 -21.12 -21.41 -4.99
C VAL A 176 -20.04 -21.78 -6.00
N ARG A 177 -19.84 -20.98 -7.07
CA ARG A 177 -18.76 -21.20 -8.05
C ARG A 177 -17.37 -21.17 -7.39
N LYS A 178 -17.12 -20.24 -6.48
CA LYS A 178 -15.83 -20.16 -5.76
C LYS A 178 -15.62 -21.35 -4.83
N ILE A 179 -16.66 -21.81 -4.13
CA ILE A 179 -16.60 -23.00 -3.28
C ILE A 179 -16.30 -24.24 -4.12
N ILE A 180 -16.99 -24.43 -5.25
CA ILE A 180 -16.74 -25.55 -6.17
C ILE A 180 -15.31 -25.51 -6.69
N ALA A 181 -14.84 -24.35 -7.18
CA ALA A 181 -13.47 -24.20 -7.67
C ALA A 181 -12.42 -24.50 -6.59
N TRP A 182 -12.65 -24.03 -5.36
CA TRP A 182 -11.78 -24.33 -4.22
C TRP A 182 -11.79 -25.81 -3.85
N LEU A 183 -12.96 -26.46 -3.84
CA LEU A 183 -13.08 -27.90 -3.61
C LEU A 183 -12.34 -28.70 -4.69
N SER A 184 -12.47 -28.32 -5.96
CA SER A 184 -11.74 -28.95 -7.06
C SER A 184 -10.22 -28.82 -6.90
N ASP A 185 -9.74 -27.66 -6.46
CA ASP A 185 -8.32 -27.41 -6.20
C ASP A 185 -7.80 -28.24 -5.01
N GLN A 186 -8.55 -28.30 -3.89
CA GLN A 186 -8.15 -29.04 -2.68
C GLN A 186 -8.17 -30.55 -2.85
N VAL A 187 -9.19 -31.10 -3.51
CA VAL A 187 -9.33 -32.55 -3.70
C VAL A 187 -8.38 -33.03 -4.81
N GLY A 188 -7.65 -32.12 -5.48
CA GLY A 188 -6.81 -32.48 -6.62
C GLY A 188 -7.62 -33.10 -7.76
N VAL A 189 -8.94 -32.91 -7.76
CA VAL A 189 -9.81 -33.16 -8.90
C VAL A 189 -9.55 -32.00 -9.85
N THR A 190 -8.34 -32.01 -10.40
CA THR A 190 -8.16 -31.56 -11.76
C THR A 190 -9.20 -32.33 -12.55
N THR A 191 -10.31 -31.67 -12.89
CA THR A 191 -10.87 -31.94 -14.20
C THR A 191 -9.68 -32.00 -15.15
N ILE A 192 -9.71 -32.93 -16.10
CA ILE A 192 -8.75 -33.05 -17.21
C ILE A 192 -8.80 -31.78 -18.11
N ALA A 193 -8.97 -30.60 -17.52
CA ALA A 193 -8.58 -29.32 -18.04
C ALA A 193 -7.05 -29.33 -18.04
N SER A 194 -6.51 -29.79 -19.17
CA SER A 194 -5.19 -29.44 -19.68
C SER A 194 -4.74 -28.10 -19.10
N ALA A 195 -3.55 -28.07 -18.49
CA ALA A 195 -2.94 -26.86 -17.98
C ALA A 195 -3.22 -25.68 -18.91
N PRO A 196 -3.57 -24.48 -18.40
CA PRO A 196 -3.92 -23.35 -19.23
C PRO A 196 -2.82 -23.18 -20.29
N ILE A 197 -3.16 -23.40 -21.56
CA ILE A 197 -2.23 -23.22 -22.67
C ILE A 197 -1.77 -21.77 -22.56
N LYS A 198 -0.55 -21.56 -22.05
CA LYS A 198 0.06 -20.24 -22.04
C LYS A 198 0.14 -19.82 -23.50
N ARG A 199 -0.71 -18.87 -23.91
CA ARG A 199 -0.55 -18.22 -25.21
C ARG A 199 0.86 -17.63 -25.22
N VAL A 200 1.70 -18.18 -26.09
CA VAL A 200 3.01 -17.60 -26.41
C VAL A 200 2.78 -16.11 -26.72
N ARG A 201 3.52 -15.22 -26.07
CA ARG A 201 3.32 -13.77 -26.33
C ARG A 201 3.57 -13.53 -27.82
N ARG A 202 2.76 -12.68 -28.47
CA ARG A 202 2.87 -12.41 -29.92
C ARG A 202 4.31 -12.17 -30.38
N ARG A 203 5.08 -11.43 -29.58
CA ARG A 203 6.51 -11.14 -29.76
C ARG A 203 7.45 -12.36 -29.70
N GLU A 204 7.10 -13.39 -28.93
CA GLU A 204 7.84 -14.65 -28.85
C GLU A 204 7.52 -15.52 -30.07
N ALA A 205 6.27 -15.51 -30.55
CA ALA A 205 5.85 -16.22 -31.76
C ALA A 205 6.47 -15.64 -33.04
N THR A 206 6.68 -14.32 -33.10
CA THR A 206 7.27 -13.64 -34.27
C THR A 206 8.79 -13.43 -34.16
N ARG A 207 9.44 -14.00 -33.13
CA ARG A 207 10.87 -13.74 -32.85
C ARG A 207 11.77 -14.12 -34.04
N GLY A 208 11.51 -15.24 -34.71
CA GLY A 208 12.28 -15.68 -35.89
C GLY A 208 11.93 -14.97 -37.20
N TRP A 209 10.85 -14.18 -37.25
CA TRP A 209 10.40 -13.49 -38.47
C TRP A 209 10.85 -12.02 -38.52
N THR A 210 11.36 -11.49 -37.40
CA THR A 210 11.69 -10.06 -37.24
C THR A 210 13.16 -9.80 -36.96
N THR A 211 13.93 -10.82 -36.58
CA THR A 211 15.40 -10.75 -36.53
C THR A 211 15.97 -11.33 -37.81
N ILE A 212 16.67 -10.51 -38.58
CA ILE A 212 17.55 -10.96 -39.65
C ILE A 212 18.66 -11.78 -38.98
N GLU A 213 18.75 -13.07 -39.28
CA GLU A 213 19.91 -13.85 -38.88
C GLU A 213 21.14 -13.26 -39.56
N PRO A 214 22.24 -12.99 -38.85
CA PRO A 214 23.39 -12.28 -39.40
C PRO A 214 24.09 -12.99 -40.56
N ASN A 215 23.72 -14.24 -40.88
CA ASN A 215 24.28 -15.07 -41.93
C ASN A 215 23.23 -15.74 -42.84
N ALA A 216 22.03 -15.17 -42.98
CA ALA A 216 21.07 -15.70 -43.95
C ALA A 216 21.62 -15.54 -45.39
N PRO A 217 21.59 -16.60 -46.23
CA PRO A 217 22.02 -16.51 -47.62
C PRO A 217 21.16 -15.46 -48.36
N PRO A 218 21.74 -14.71 -49.32
CA PRO A 218 21.00 -13.72 -50.07
C PRO A 218 19.83 -14.38 -50.81
N VAL A 219 18.64 -13.83 -50.65
CA VAL A 219 17.42 -14.31 -51.32
C VAL A 219 17.58 -14.05 -52.81
N GLU A 220 17.65 -15.12 -53.61
CA GLU A 220 17.62 -15.03 -55.08
C GLU A 220 16.32 -14.34 -55.50
N ALA A 221 16.46 -13.21 -56.20
CA ALA A 221 15.33 -12.49 -56.76
C ALA A 221 14.87 -13.22 -58.02
N ASP A 222 13.73 -13.89 -57.94
CA ASP A 222 13.04 -14.43 -59.10
C ASP A 222 12.65 -13.28 -60.06
N ALA A 223 12.92 -13.53 -61.35
CA ALA A 223 12.86 -12.60 -62.47
C ALA A 223 11.46 -12.09 -62.85
#